data_AF-A0A4Q3HP25-F1
#
_entry.id   AF-A0A4Q3HP25-F1
#
_cell.length_a   1.000
_cell.length_b   1.000
_cell.length_c   1.000
_cell.angle_alpha   90.00
_cell.angle_beta   90.00
_cell.angle_gamma   90.00
#
_symmetry.space_group_name_H-M   'P 1'
#
loop_
_entity.id
_entity.type
_entity.pdbx_description
1 polymer ?
#
loop_
_entity_poly.entity_id
_entity_poly.type
_entity_poly.pdbx_seq_one_letter_code
_entity_poly.pdbx_strand_id
1 'polypeptide(L)' 'MRPSEALEKNRGVIREIVARRQVFNARVYGSVLRGEDHAGSDLDILVDPSP' A
#
# COMPACT_ATOMS: atom_id res chain seq x y z
N MET A 1 3.83 -5.04 14.26
CA MET A 1 2.65 -4.72 13.44
C MET A 1 2.79 -5.48 12.12
N ARG A 2 1.71 -6.10 11.65
CA ARG A 2 1.67 -6.70 10.31
C ARG A 2 1.43 -5.62 9.25
N PRO A 3 1.97 -5.75 8.04
CA PRO A 3 1.73 -4.79 6.96
C PRO A 3 0.25 -4.52 6.66
N SER A 4 -0.63 -5.52 6.74
CA SER A 4 -2.08 -5.37 6.60
C SER A 4 -2.69 -4.41 7.63
N GLU A 5 -2.25 -4.51 8.89
CA GLU A 5 -2.66 -3.59 9.97
C GLU A 5 -2.12 -2.19 9.75
N ALA A 6 -0.87 -2.08 9.28
CA ALA A 6 -0.26 -0.80 8.93
C ALA A 6 -0.99 -0.13 7.76
N LEU A 7 -1.33 -0.90 6.73
CA LEU A 7 -2.08 -0.45 5.57
C LEU A 7 -3.44 0.10 6.00
N GLU A 8 -4.18 -0.63 6.82
CA GLU A 8 -5.52 -0.19 7.25
C GLU A 8 -5.45 1.09 8.08
N LYS A 9 -4.50 1.15 9.03
CA LYS A 9 -4.29 2.35 9.86
C LYS A 9 -3.88 3.58 9.05
N ASN A 10 -3.15 3.40 7.94
CA ASN A 10 -2.55 4.48 7.17
C ASN A 10 -3.16 4.70 5.78
N ARG A 11 -4.31 4.07 5.46
CA ARG A 11 -4.95 4.14 4.14
C ARG A 11 -5.19 5.58 3.66
N GLY A 12 -5.54 6.49 4.56
CA GLY A 12 -5.70 7.92 4.26
C GLY A 12 -4.38 8.57 3.82
N VAL A 13 -3.32 8.37 4.61
CA VAL A 13 -1.97 8.89 4.34
C VAL A 13 -1.43 8.35 3.02
N ILE A 14 -1.61 7.07 2.73
CA ILE A 14 -1.18 6.45 1.47
C ILE A 14 -1.86 7.14 0.27
N ARG A 15 -3.18 7.40 0.36
CA ARG A 15 -3.92 8.11 -0.70
C ARG A 15 -3.41 9.54 -0.89
N GLU A 16 -3.10 10.25 0.19
CA GLU A 16 -2.50 11.59 0.09
C GLU A 16 -1.14 11.56 -0.60
N ILE A 17 -0.28 10.59 -0.26
CA ILE A 17 1.05 10.44 -0.87
C ILE A 17 0.91 10.16 -2.37
N VAL A 18 0.02 9.24 -2.76
CA VAL A 18 -0.27 8.89 -4.16
C VAL A 18 -0.68 10.15 -4.94
N ALA A 19 -1.62 10.94 -4.41
CA ALA A 19 -2.06 12.18 -5.02
C ALA A 19 -0.94 13.22 -5.15
N ARG A 20 -0.12 13.40 -4.09
CA ARG A 20 1.00 14.36 -4.09
C ARG A 20 2.13 13.98 -5.05
N ARG A 21 2.31 12.69 -5.34
CA ARG A 21 3.37 12.18 -6.22
C ARG A 21 2.97 12.06 -7.69
N GLN A 22 1.80 12.55 -8.08
CA GLN A 22 1.28 12.44 -9.46
C GLN A 22 1.29 10.99 -9.98
N VAL A 23 0.95 10.05 -9.10
CA VAL A 23 0.71 8.65 -9.45
C VAL A 23 -0.74 8.32 -9.09
N PHE A 24 -1.31 7.29 -9.73
CA PHE A 24 -2.70 6.94 -9.52
C PHE A 24 -2.90 5.42 -9.43
N ASN A 25 -4.15 5.01 -9.20
CA ASN A 25 -4.55 3.59 -9.15
C ASN A 25 -3.70 2.71 -8.21
N ALA A 26 -3.49 3.21 -6.98
CA ALA A 26 -2.74 2.49 -5.96
C ALA A 26 -3.44 1.18 -5.58
N ARG A 27 -2.71 0.06 -5.70
CA ARG A 27 -3.19 -1.31 -5.47
C ARG A 27 -2.22 -2.07 -4.60
N VAL A 28 -2.75 -2.83 -3.66
CA VAL A 28 -1.95 -3.70 -2.77
C VAL A 28 -1.52 -4.95 -3.53
N TYR A 29 -0.29 -5.37 -3.32
CA TYR A 29 0.27 -6.59 -3.91
C TYR A 29 0.95 -7.45 -2.84
N GLY A 30 1.47 -8.61 -3.25
CA GLY A 30 2.28 -9.46 -2.38
C GLY A 30 1.49 -10.17 -1.27
N SER A 31 2.18 -10.44 -0.15
CA SER A 31 1.66 -11.21 0.98
C SER A 31 0.41 -10.60 1.62
N VAL A 32 0.31 -9.26 1.65
CA VAL A 32 -0.86 -8.55 2.19
C VAL A 32 -2.11 -8.83 1.36
N LEU A 33 -1.99 -8.87 0.03
CA LEU A 33 -3.11 -9.21 -0.84
C LEU A 33 -3.58 -10.66 -0.62
N ARG A 34 -2.65 -11.57 -0.31
CA ARG A 34 -2.95 -12.98 -0.04
C ARG A 34 -3.38 -13.27 1.40
N GLY A 35 -3.27 -12.29 2.30
CA GLY A 35 -3.53 -12.48 3.73
C GLY A 35 -2.46 -13.32 4.44
N GLU A 36 -1.26 -13.39 3.87
CA GLU A 36 -0.13 -14.19 4.35
C GLU A 36 0.95 -13.33 5.01
N ASP A 37 0.70 -12.04 5.20
CA ASP A 37 1.65 -11.12 5.80
C ASP A 37 1.81 -11.36 7.31
N HIS A 38 3.05 -11.30 7.77
CA HIS A 38 3.41 -11.47 9.17
C HIS A 38 4.17 -10.24 9.69
N ALA A 39 4.46 -10.23 10.99
CA ALA A 39 5.31 -9.19 11.55
C ALA A 39 6.68 -9.23 10.87
N GLY A 40 7.14 -8.08 10.37
CA GLY A 40 8.39 -7.95 9.64
C GLY A 40 8.30 -8.22 8.14
N SER A 41 7.14 -8.58 7.59
CA SER A 41 6.92 -8.55 6.14
C SER A 41 6.93 -7.11 5.62
N ASP A 42 7.21 -6.93 4.33
CA ASP A 42 7.09 -5.65 3.63
C ASP A 42 5.64 -5.37 3.18
N LEU A 43 5.35 -4.12 2.82
CA LEU A 43 4.09 -3.69 2.21
C LEU A 43 4.34 -3.26 0.75
N ASP A 44 3.89 -4.09 -0.19
CA ASP A 44 4.02 -3.80 -1.62
C ASP A 44 2.78 -3.06 -2.16
N ILE A 45 3.01 -1.89 -2.77
CA ILE A 45 1.97 -1.10 -3.43
C ILE A 45 2.41 -0.81 -4.86
N LEU A 46 1.58 -1.21 -5.82
CA LEU A 46 1.72 -0.86 -7.23
C LEU A 46 0.91 0.41 -7.51
N VAL A 47 1.49 1.30 -8.31
CA VAL A 47 0.86 2.55 -8.77
C VAL A 47 1.09 2.70 -10.27
N ASP A 48 0.19 3.42 -10.93
CA ASP A 48 0.35 3.80 -12.33
C ASP A 48 0.96 5.21 -12.38
N PRO A 49 1.99 5.46 -13.23
CA PRO A 49 2.56 6.79 -13.40
C PRO A 49 1.55 7.70 -14.12
N SER A 50 1.47 8.98 -13.74
CA SER A 50 0.78 9.99 -14.57
C SER A 50 1.34 9.96 -15.99
N PRO A 51 0.49 10.11 -17.03
CA PRO A 51 0.94 10.45 -18.36
C PRO A 51 1.83 11.70 -18.35
#